data_AF-A0A3Q2Y9I6-F1
#
_entry.id   AF-A0A3Q2Y9I6-F1
#
_cell.length_a   1.000
_cell.length_b   1.000
_cell.length_c   1.000
_cell.angle_alpha   90.00
_cell.angle_beta   90.00
_cell.angle_gamma   90.00
#
_symmetry.space_group_name_H-M   'P 1'
#
loop_
_entity.id
_entity.type
_entity.pdbx_description
1 polymer ?
#
loop_
_entity_poly.entity_id
_entity_poly.type
_entity_poly.pdbx_seq_one_letter_code
_entity_poly.pdbx_strand_id
1 'polypeptide(L)'
;TKSVEVLDSFLSLDAFHKQVVIGTAVAAGVALLYMQHRRSHKVQTIPLGEGWWGAGEKPQSEDDNIYSFEVQTSDDEIKDLQERLDKTRYTDPLEDSAFEYGFNSIYLKQVASYWRHEFDWKKQVAVLNKYPHFKTKIEGIDVHFIHVRPSQQKNQKVVPLMLVHGWPGSFFEFYKILPLLTESHTDLAFEVICPSIPGYGFSEAPHKQGFNSLAAARIFLKLMERLGFSEFYLQGGDWGALITTNMAQMKPQCVKGLHLNMILSRRGFKVLLSLLIGPYLPFL
;
A
#
# COMPACT_ATOMS: atom_id res chain seq x y z
N THR A 1 31.64 -4.81 46.41
CA THR A 1 32.10 -5.63 45.27
C THR A 1 32.05 -4.81 43.99
N LYS A 2 33.21 -4.38 43.47
CA LYS A 2 33.44 -3.47 42.33
C LYS A 2 32.89 -2.05 42.41
N SER A 3 31.60 -1.84 42.71
CA SER A 3 31.00 -0.49 42.77
C SER A 3 31.52 0.35 43.95
N VAL A 4 31.72 -0.28 45.11
CA VAL A 4 32.29 0.36 46.31
C VAL A 4 33.76 0.74 46.09
N GLU A 5 34.55 -0.13 45.46
CA GLU A 5 35.98 0.12 45.17
C GLU A 5 36.18 1.28 44.18
N VAL A 6 35.29 1.42 43.19
CA VAL A 6 35.33 2.55 42.23
C VAL A 6 35.02 3.87 42.93
N LEU A 7 34.08 3.88 43.88
CA LEU A 7 33.71 5.08 44.62
C LEU A 7 34.85 5.55 45.53
N ASP A 8 35.45 4.62 46.27
CA ASP A 8 36.59 4.91 47.15
C ASP A 8 37.82 5.38 46.35
N SER A 9 38.05 4.78 45.18
CA SER A 9 39.14 5.18 44.28
C SER A 9 38.92 6.55 43.62
N PHE A 10 37.67 6.98 43.41
CA PHE A 10 37.35 8.33 42.93
C PHE A 10 37.46 9.37 44.05
N LEU A 11 37.02 9.02 45.26
CA LEU A 11 37.07 9.90 46.42
C LEU A 11 38.51 10.19 46.89
N SER A 12 39.46 9.30 46.64
CA SER A 12 40.88 9.47 46.96
C SER A 12 41.68 10.33 45.98
N LEU A 13 41.10 10.74 44.84
CA LEU A 13 41.74 11.62 43.87
C LEU A 13 41.86 13.08 44.39
N ASP A 14 42.91 13.78 43.93
CA ASP A 14 43.03 15.22 44.17
C ASP A 14 41.98 16.04 43.37
N ALA A 15 41.86 17.33 43.67
CA ALA A 15 40.85 18.19 43.07
C ALA A 15 40.98 18.32 41.55
N PHE A 16 42.23 18.31 41.03
CA PHE A 16 42.50 18.43 39.60
C PHE A 16 42.05 17.16 38.87
N HIS A 17 42.43 15.98 39.35
CA HIS A 17 42.04 14.71 38.78
C HIS A 17 40.53 14.45 38.88
N LYS A 18 39.87 14.88 39.97
CA LYS A 18 38.40 14.85 40.07
C LYS A 18 37.74 15.72 39.00
N GLN A 19 38.23 16.94 38.76
CA GLN A 19 37.70 17.79 37.71
C GLN A 19 37.92 17.21 36.31
N VAL A 20 39.06 16.58 36.05
CA VAL A 20 39.34 15.89 34.78
C VAL A 20 38.38 14.72 34.57
N VAL A 21 38.16 13.87 35.58
CA VAL A 21 37.24 12.72 35.51
C VAL A 21 35.79 13.17 35.33
N ILE A 22 35.35 14.18 36.08
CA ILE A 22 34.00 14.76 35.91
C ILE A 22 33.85 15.39 34.53
N GLY A 23 34.83 16.19 34.09
CA GLY A 23 34.83 16.85 32.78
C GLY A 23 34.77 15.87 31.61
N THR A 24 35.56 14.79 31.67
CA THR A 24 35.54 13.71 30.67
C THR A 24 34.22 12.92 30.68
N ALA A 25 33.66 12.62 31.85
CA ALA A 25 32.36 11.96 31.97
C ALA A 25 31.22 12.82 31.41
N VAL A 26 31.21 14.13 31.71
CA VAL A 26 30.24 15.09 31.15
C VAL A 26 30.39 15.21 29.64
N ALA A 27 31.62 15.36 29.14
CA ALA A 27 31.88 15.45 27.70
C ALA A 27 31.44 14.17 26.95
N ALA A 28 31.71 12.99 27.51
CA ALA A 28 31.24 11.72 26.97
C ALA A 28 29.71 11.62 27.00
N GLY A 29 29.06 12.06 28.07
CA GLY A 29 27.60 12.13 28.18
C GLY A 29 26.97 13.05 27.13
N VAL A 30 27.52 14.26 26.94
CA VAL A 30 27.08 15.21 25.92
C VAL A 30 27.32 14.66 24.52
N ALA A 31 28.46 14.02 24.25
CA ALA A 31 28.74 13.37 22.97
C ALA A 31 27.75 12.23 22.68
N LEU A 32 27.45 11.39 23.67
CA LEU A 32 26.46 10.31 23.55
C LEU A 32 25.05 10.86 23.31
N LEU A 33 24.63 11.90 24.05
CA LEU A 33 23.35 12.58 23.85
C LEU A 33 23.28 13.24 22.48
N TYR A 34 24.35 13.89 22.01
CA TYR A 34 24.44 14.47 20.68
C TYR A 34 24.38 13.40 19.58
N MET A 35 25.10 12.28 19.75
CA MET A 35 25.05 11.15 18.83
C MET A 35 23.67 10.48 18.80
N GLN A 36 23.01 10.34 19.95
CA GLN A 36 21.65 9.81 20.06
C GLN A 36 20.63 10.77 19.45
N HIS A 37 20.78 12.07 19.69
CA HIS A 37 19.96 13.12 19.07
C HIS A 37 20.12 13.11 17.55
N ARG A 38 21.37 13.06 17.03
CA ARG A 38 21.64 12.95 15.60
C ARG A 38 21.09 11.66 14.99
N ARG A 39 21.19 10.53 15.68
CA ARG A 39 20.60 9.25 15.24
C ARG A 39 19.07 9.29 15.25
N SER A 40 18.46 9.93 16.25
CA SER A 40 17.02 10.09 16.37
C SER A 40 16.42 10.94 15.26
N HIS A 41 17.20 11.88 14.69
CA HIS A 41 16.77 12.73 13.58
C HIS A 41 17.02 12.13 12.19
N LYS A 42 17.74 11.00 12.08
CA LYS A 42 17.90 10.33 10.78
C LYS A 42 16.65 9.49 10.52
N VAL A 43 15.82 9.92 9.57
CA VAL A 43 14.63 9.17 9.15
C VAL A 43 15.06 7.76 8.76
N GLN A 44 14.55 6.76 9.48
CA GLN A 44 14.81 5.36 9.17
C GLN A 44 13.90 4.95 8.01
N THR A 45 14.50 4.47 6.93
CA THR A 45 13.78 4.02 5.73
C THR A 45 13.95 2.54 5.53
N ILE A 46 12.91 1.88 5.01
CA ILE A 46 13.03 0.50 4.55
C ILE A 46 13.83 0.50 3.24
N PRO A 47 14.86 -0.34 3.08
CA PRO A 47 15.58 -0.43 1.82
C PRO A 47 14.67 -0.97 0.70
N LEU A 48 14.79 -0.39 -0.50
CA LEU A 48 14.07 -0.87 -1.69
C LEU A 48 14.47 -2.31 -2.10
N GLY A 49 15.72 -2.70 -1.83
CA GLY A 49 16.31 -3.98 -2.22
C GLY A 49 16.59 -4.11 -3.72
N GLU A 50 16.77 -5.34 -4.22
CA GLU A 50 16.75 -5.71 -5.65
C GLU A 50 15.57 -6.63 -5.97
N GLY A 51 15.07 -6.60 -7.21
CA GLY A 51 13.77 -7.17 -7.56
C GLY A 51 13.71 -7.61 -9.02
N TRP A 52 13.25 -8.85 -9.20
CA TRP A 52 12.87 -9.44 -10.49
C TRP A 52 11.85 -10.54 -10.21
N TRP A 53 10.63 -10.35 -10.67
CA TRP A 53 9.48 -11.20 -10.40
C TRP A 53 8.92 -11.85 -11.66
N GLY A 54 9.48 -11.53 -12.83
CA GLY A 54 9.19 -12.22 -14.08
C GLY A 54 9.76 -13.64 -14.10
N ALA A 55 9.28 -14.43 -15.06
CA ALA A 55 9.81 -15.76 -15.33
C ALA A 55 11.29 -15.68 -15.75
N GLY A 56 12.08 -16.68 -15.34
CA GLY A 56 13.50 -16.80 -15.69
C GLY A 56 14.44 -15.79 -15.01
N GLU A 57 15.58 -15.57 -15.66
CA GLU A 57 16.61 -14.63 -15.20
C GLU A 57 16.29 -13.19 -15.60
N LYS A 58 16.80 -12.24 -14.83
CA LYS A 58 16.63 -10.81 -15.13
C LYS A 58 17.40 -10.47 -16.42
N PRO A 59 16.75 -9.88 -17.44
CA PRO A 59 17.42 -9.45 -18.66
C PRO A 59 18.36 -8.27 -18.39
N GLN A 60 19.29 -8.02 -19.31
CA GLN A 60 20.23 -6.88 -19.20
C GLN A 60 19.52 -5.51 -19.30
N SER A 61 18.39 -5.44 -20.00
CA SER A 61 17.56 -4.25 -20.12
C SER A 61 16.08 -4.62 -19.99
N GLU A 62 15.30 -3.71 -19.43
CA GLU A 62 13.84 -3.83 -19.31
C GLU A 62 13.17 -2.86 -20.28
N ASP A 63 11.99 -3.24 -20.77
CA ASP A 63 11.16 -2.35 -21.57
C ASP A 63 10.49 -1.32 -20.66
N ASP A 64 10.88 -0.06 -20.83
CA ASP A 64 10.38 1.05 -20.02
C ASP A 64 9.14 1.73 -20.64
N ASN A 65 8.64 1.26 -21.78
CA ASN A 65 7.49 1.87 -22.43
C ASN A 65 6.18 1.67 -21.66
N ILE A 66 5.26 2.60 -21.85
CA ILE A 66 3.89 2.55 -21.33
C ILE A 66 2.95 2.34 -22.52
N TYR A 67 2.18 1.26 -22.48
CA TYR A 67 1.27 0.86 -23.54
C TYR A 67 -0.17 1.13 -23.12
N SER A 68 -0.99 1.64 -24.04
CA SER A 68 -2.44 1.68 -23.84
C SER A 68 -2.99 0.26 -23.71
N PHE A 69 -3.96 0.09 -22.83
CA PHE A 69 -4.68 -1.16 -22.60
C PHE A 69 -6.17 -0.89 -22.76
N GLU A 70 -6.90 -1.86 -23.31
CA GLU A 70 -8.36 -1.83 -23.39
C GLU A 70 -8.90 -3.12 -22.80
N VAL A 71 -9.88 -3.01 -21.91
CA VAL A 71 -10.57 -4.17 -21.37
C VAL A 71 -11.45 -4.75 -22.46
N GLN A 72 -11.30 -6.04 -22.73
CA GLN A 72 -12.11 -6.76 -23.71
C GLN A 72 -12.58 -8.08 -23.11
N THR A 73 -13.70 -8.59 -23.61
CA THR A 73 -14.19 -9.94 -23.33
C THR A 73 -14.70 -10.52 -24.63
N SER A 74 -14.44 -11.81 -24.84
CA SER A 74 -14.90 -12.56 -26.00
C SER A 74 -16.28 -13.17 -25.76
N ASP A 75 -17.02 -13.39 -26.84
CA ASP A 75 -18.30 -14.11 -26.77
C ASP A 75 -18.11 -15.54 -26.22
N ASP A 76 -16.95 -16.16 -26.47
CA ASP A 76 -16.60 -17.50 -25.96
C ASP A 76 -16.42 -17.51 -24.43
N GLU A 77 -15.77 -16.49 -23.84
CA GLU A 77 -15.65 -16.35 -22.38
C GLU A 77 -17.02 -16.14 -21.72
N ILE A 78 -17.87 -15.30 -22.32
CA ILE A 78 -19.23 -15.07 -21.80
C ILE A 78 -20.05 -16.36 -21.91
N LYS A 79 -19.92 -17.10 -23.01
CA LYS A 79 -20.61 -18.39 -23.18
C LYS A 79 -20.15 -19.41 -22.15
N ASP A 80 -18.84 -19.56 -21.92
CA ASP A 80 -18.31 -20.46 -20.87
C ASP A 80 -18.86 -20.08 -19.49
N LEU A 81 -18.89 -18.79 -19.15
CA LEU A 81 -19.50 -18.30 -17.91
C LEU A 81 -20.99 -18.69 -17.81
N GLN A 82 -21.77 -18.45 -18.85
CA GLN A 82 -23.20 -18.77 -18.86
C GLN A 82 -23.44 -20.26 -18.68
N GLU A 83 -22.66 -21.10 -19.35
CA GLU A 83 -22.75 -22.56 -19.20
C GLU A 83 -22.42 -23.02 -17.77
N ARG A 84 -21.45 -22.38 -17.10
CA ARG A 84 -21.12 -22.69 -15.70
C ARG A 84 -22.23 -22.27 -14.74
N LEU A 85 -22.83 -21.10 -14.96
CA LEU A 85 -23.99 -20.65 -14.19
C LEU A 85 -25.16 -21.62 -14.34
N ASP A 86 -25.47 -22.05 -15.57
CA ASP A 86 -26.56 -22.99 -15.86
C ASP A 86 -26.34 -24.39 -15.22
N LYS A 87 -25.07 -24.81 -15.08
CA LYS A 87 -24.69 -26.11 -14.49
C LYS A 87 -24.39 -26.03 -12.99
N THR A 88 -24.67 -24.90 -12.34
CA THR A 88 -24.37 -24.71 -10.90
C THR A 88 -25.24 -25.62 -10.03
N ARG A 89 -24.62 -26.33 -9.09
CA ARG A 89 -25.31 -27.14 -8.07
C ARG A 89 -25.40 -26.34 -6.78
N TYR A 90 -26.60 -26.24 -6.21
CA TYR A 90 -26.85 -25.53 -4.96
C TYR A 90 -27.13 -26.51 -3.82
N THR A 91 -26.84 -26.09 -2.59
CA THR A 91 -27.17 -26.82 -1.35
C THR A 91 -28.25 -26.05 -0.60
N ASP A 92 -29.15 -26.74 0.09
CA ASP A 92 -30.19 -26.08 0.88
C ASP A 92 -29.61 -25.44 2.16
N PRO A 93 -30.07 -24.23 2.55
CA PRO A 93 -29.59 -23.58 3.76
C PRO A 93 -30.40 -24.06 4.98
N LEU A 94 -29.91 -23.75 6.18
CA LEU A 94 -30.73 -23.83 7.39
C LEU A 94 -31.87 -22.81 7.32
N GLU A 95 -33.04 -23.20 7.84
CA GLU A 95 -34.19 -22.30 7.99
C GLU A 95 -33.79 -21.06 8.82
N ASP A 96 -34.24 -19.88 8.38
CA ASP A 96 -34.02 -18.57 9.03
C ASP A 96 -32.57 -18.19 9.37
N SER A 97 -31.58 -18.84 8.73
CA SER A 97 -30.15 -18.64 9.04
C SER A 97 -29.54 -17.34 8.51
N ALA A 98 -30.28 -16.59 7.68
CA ALA A 98 -29.78 -15.41 6.99
C ALA A 98 -28.36 -15.64 6.44
N PHE A 99 -27.37 -14.83 6.81
CA PHE A 99 -25.96 -14.97 6.45
C PHE A 99 -25.06 -15.42 7.62
N GLU A 100 -25.65 -15.87 8.74
CA GLU A 100 -24.90 -16.17 9.97
C GLU A 100 -23.96 -17.39 9.81
N TYR A 101 -24.25 -18.27 8.84
CA TYR A 101 -23.46 -19.46 8.52
C TYR A 101 -22.72 -19.34 7.19
N GLY A 102 -22.45 -18.10 6.75
CA GLY A 102 -21.85 -17.80 5.46
C GLY A 102 -22.90 -17.43 4.41
N PHE A 103 -22.52 -17.54 3.13
CA PHE A 103 -23.37 -17.05 2.04
C PHE A 103 -24.65 -17.88 1.92
N ASN A 104 -25.81 -17.25 2.07
CA ASN A 104 -27.10 -17.94 2.00
C ASN A 104 -27.38 -18.48 0.59
N SER A 105 -27.72 -19.75 0.45
CA SER A 105 -27.88 -20.37 -0.87
C SER A 105 -29.17 -19.96 -1.60
N ILE A 106 -30.21 -19.51 -0.90
CA ILE A 106 -31.40 -18.90 -1.53
C ILE A 106 -31.00 -17.58 -2.18
N TYR A 107 -30.23 -16.75 -1.48
CA TYR A 107 -29.72 -15.50 -2.04
C TYR A 107 -28.71 -15.74 -3.17
N LEU A 108 -27.86 -16.77 -3.05
CA LEU A 108 -26.91 -17.14 -4.12
C LEU A 108 -27.63 -17.49 -5.43
N LYS A 109 -28.76 -18.20 -5.36
CA LYS A 109 -29.60 -18.48 -6.55
C LYS A 109 -30.10 -17.19 -7.20
N GLN A 110 -30.49 -16.18 -6.41
CA GLN A 110 -30.91 -14.87 -6.94
C GLN A 110 -29.75 -14.14 -7.63
N VAL A 111 -28.57 -14.11 -7.01
CA VAL A 111 -27.37 -13.49 -7.59
C VAL A 111 -26.96 -14.19 -8.89
N ALA A 112 -26.93 -15.53 -8.89
CA ALA A 112 -26.60 -16.32 -10.07
C ALA A 112 -27.63 -16.12 -11.20
N SER A 113 -28.92 -16.06 -10.87
CA SER A 113 -30.00 -15.77 -11.81
C SER A 113 -29.83 -14.40 -12.46
N TYR A 114 -29.60 -13.36 -11.66
CA TYR A 114 -29.34 -12.01 -12.18
C TYR A 114 -28.11 -11.99 -13.09
N TRP A 115 -27.00 -12.62 -12.66
CA TRP A 115 -25.78 -12.68 -13.48
C TRP A 115 -26.00 -13.41 -14.80
N ARG A 116 -26.82 -14.46 -14.80
CA ARG A 116 -27.10 -15.27 -15.98
C ARG A 116 -28.04 -14.59 -16.97
N HIS A 117 -29.04 -13.85 -16.48
CA HIS A 117 -30.17 -13.41 -17.31
C HIS A 117 -30.26 -11.89 -17.50
N GLU A 118 -29.73 -11.09 -16.58
CA GLU A 118 -29.93 -9.63 -16.56
C GLU A 118 -28.62 -8.84 -16.62
N PHE A 119 -27.48 -9.46 -16.26
CA PHE A 119 -26.19 -8.79 -16.26
C PHE A 119 -25.62 -8.61 -17.66
N ASP A 120 -25.58 -7.35 -18.11
CA ASP A 120 -25.03 -6.97 -19.42
C ASP A 120 -23.51 -6.74 -19.35
N TRP A 121 -22.76 -7.75 -19.79
CA TRP A 121 -21.30 -7.71 -19.88
C TRP A 121 -20.77 -6.64 -20.83
N LYS A 122 -21.43 -6.39 -21.97
CA LYS A 122 -20.99 -5.38 -22.93
C LYS A 122 -21.08 -3.99 -22.30
N LYS A 123 -22.18 -3.74 -21.59
CA LYS A 123 -22.34 -2.52 -20.79
C LYS A 123 -21.27 -2.39 -19.70
N GLN A 124 -20.94 -3.46 -18.99
CA GLN A 124 -19.90 -3.39 -17.95
C GLN A 124 -18.49 -3.14 -18.52
N VAL A 125 -18.15 -3.76 -19.65
CA VAL A 125 -16.88 -3.51 -20.33
C VAL A 125 -16.80 -2.05 -20.80
N ALA A 126 -17.89 -1.50 -21.33
CA ALA A 126 -17.96 -0.08 -21.67
C ALA A 126 -17.78 0.83 -20.44
N VAL A 127 -18.34 0.43 -19.29
CA VAL A 127 -18.13 1.14 -18.01
C VAL A 127 -16.67 1.07 -17.59
N LEU A 128 -16.02 -0.10 -17.68
CA LEU A 128 -14.60 -0.26 -17.35
C LEU A 128 -13.74 0.65 -18.22
N ASN A 129 -13.94 0.64 -19.54
CA ASN A 129 -13.19 1.46 -20.49
C ASN A 129 -13.55 2.95 -20.49
N LYS A 130 -14.39 3.43 -19.56
CA LYS A 130 -14.69 4.86 -19.41
C LYS A 130 -13.42 5.69 -19.13
N TYR A 131 -12.44 5.11 -18.45
CA TYR A 131 -11.17 5.76 -18.14
C TYR A 131 -10.01 5.14 -18.92
N PRO A 132 -8.93 5.89 -19.20
CA PRO A 132 -7.76 5.34 -19.89
C PRO A 132 -7.02 4.31 -19.04
N HIS A 133 -6.84 3.11 -19.58
CA HIS A 133 -6.01 2.05 -18.99
C HIS A 133 -4.66 1.94 -19.68
N PHE A 134 -3.67 1.52 -18.91
CA PHE A 134 -2.30 1.35 -19.38
C PHE A 134 -1.65 0.13 -18.75
N LYS A 135 -0.59 -0.33 -19.42
CA LYS A 135 0.29 -1.41 -18.97
C LYS A 135 1.74 -1.02 -19.17
N THR A 136 2.60 -1.41 -18.24
CA THR A 136 4.04 -1.23 -18.36
C THR A 136 4.78 -2.31 -17.59
N LYS A 137 5.96 -2.72 -18.10
CA LYS A 137 6.78 -3.72 -17.43
C LYS A 137 7.61 -3.08 -16.32
N ILE A 138 7.51 -3.66 -15.12
CA ILE A 138 8.29 -3.28 -13.94
C ILE A 138 8.79 -4.56 -13.27
N GLU A 139 10.10 -4.79 -13.30
CA GLU A 139 10.78 -5.93 -12.67
C GLU A 139 10.23 -7.27 -13.15
N GLY A 140 9.92 -7.35 -14.43
CA GLY A 140 9.41 -8.55 -15.08
C GLY A 140 7.92 -8.81 -14.88
N ILE A 141 7.18 -7.87 -14.28
CA ILE A 141 5.71 -7.93 -14.17
C ILE A 141 5.09 -6.93 -15.12
N ASP A 142 4.11 -7.38 -15.91
CA ASP A 142 3.23 -6.49 -16.65
C ASP A 142 2.18 -5.85 -15.72
N VAL A 143 2.40 -4.59 -15.33
CA VAL A 143 1.59 -3.87 -14.34
C VAL A 143 0.52 -3.04 -15.03
N HIS A 144 -0.75 -3.36 -14.74
CA HIS A 144 -1.91 -2.60 -15.17
C HIS A 144 -2.20 -1.43 -14.22
N PHE A 145 -2.62 -0.30 -14.78
CA PHE A 145 -3.15 0.84 -14.03
C PHE A 145 -4.12 1.68 -14.88
N ILE A 146 -5.06 2.34 -14.21
CA ILE A 146 -5.78 3.48 -14.82
C ILE A 146 -5.04 4.77 -14.49
N HIS A 147 -5.03 5.71 -15.44
CA HIS A 147 -4.42 7.02 -15.27
C HIS A 147 -5.40 8.10 -15.74
N VAL A 148 -6.00 8.79 -14.79
CA VAL A 148 -7.01 9.81 -15.04
C VAL A 148 -6.42 11.19 -14.75
N ARG A 149 -6.24 11.96 -15.81
CA ARG A 149 -5.77 13.34 -15.74
C ARG A 149 -6.96 14.29 -15.58
N PRO A 150 -6.85 15.32 -14.72
CA PRO A 150 -7.92 16.30 -14.57
C PRO A 150 -8.07 17.13 -15.85
N SER A 151 -9.28 17.63 -16.10
CA SER A 151 -9.50 18.60 -17.17
C SER A 151 -8.87 19.93 -16.77
N GLN A 152 -7.64 20.17 -17.22
CA GLN A 152 -6.81 21.26 -16.72
C GLN A 152 -7.48 22.63 -16.91
N GLN A 153 -7.88 23.25 -15.79
CA GLN A 153 -8.36 24.62 -15.76
C GLN A 153 -7.20 25.60 -15.55
N LYS A 154 -7.34 26.82 -16.07
CA LYS A 154 -6.33 27.87 -15.92
C LYS A 154 -6.11 28.16 -14.43
N ASN A 155 -4.85 28.15 -13.98
CA ASN A 155 -4.41 28.38 -12.60
C ASN A 155 -4.80 27.30 -11.57
N GLN A 156 -5.23 26.11 -11.99
CA GLN A 156 -5.50 25.01 -11.07
C GLN A 156 -4.22 24.21 -10.78
N LYS A 157 -3.93 23.96 -9.50
CA LYS A 157 -2.83 23.10 -9.07
C LYS A 157 -3.21 21.64 -9.28
N VAL A 158 -2.42 20.91 -10.08
CA VAL A 158 -2.59 19.46 -10.27
C VAL A 158 -1.69 18.71 -9.29
N VAL A 159 -2.26 17.77 -8.56
CA VAL A 159 -1.57 16.97 -7.54
C VAL A 159 -1.62 15.49 -7.89
N PRO A 160 -0.48 14.79 -8.05
CA PRO A 160 -0.47 13.35 -8.29
C PRO A 160 -0.92 12.57 -7.06
N LEU A 161 -1.87 11.65 -7.24
CA LEU A 161 -2.44 10.82 -6.20
C LEU A 161 -2.55 9.36 -6.68
N MET A 162 -1.91 8.44 -5.96
CA MET A 162 -2.11 7.01 -6.18
C MET A 162 -3.13 6.44 -5.19
N LEU A 163 -4.15 5.75 -5.71
CA LEU A 163 -5.15 5.01 -4.93
C LEU A 163 -4.88 3.51 -5.07
N VAL A 164 -4.61 2.82 -3.95
CA VAL A 164 -4.29 1.39 -3.94
C VAL A 164 -5.42 0.59 -3.29
N HIS A 165 -5.95 -0.38 -4.04
CA HIS A 165 -7.06 -1.23 -3.62
C HIS A 165 -6.66 -2.38 -2.68
N GLY A 166 -7.64 -3.20 -2.28
CA GLY A 166 -7.45 -4.37 -1.41
C GLY A 166 -7.92 -5.69 -2.01
N TRP A 167 -8.20 -6.66 -1.15
CA TRP A 167 -8.88 -7.93 -1.42
C TRP A 167 -10.17 -8.02 -0.58
N PRO A 168 -11.28 -8.55 -1.14
CA PRO A 168 -11.47 -9.08 -2.50
C PRO A 168 -11.76 -7.99 -3.55
N GLY A 169 -11.29 -6.76 -3.31
CA GLY A 169 -11.47 -5.60 -4.18
C GLY A 169 -10.59 -5.58 -5.44
N SER A 170 -10.64 -4.46 -6.15
CA SER A 170 -9.86 -4.20 -7.37
C SER A 170 -9.79 -2.69 -7.66
N PHE A 171 -9.01 -2.31 -8.67
CA PHE A 171 -8.96 -0.92 -9.17
C PHE A 171 -10.36 -0.32 -9.47
N PHE A 172 -11.36 -1.16 -9.75
CA PHE A 172 -12.73 -0.73 -10.03
C PHE A 172 -13.43 -0.05 -8.84
N GLU A 173 -12.99 -0.31 -7.61
CA GLU A 173 -13.56 0.29 -6.39
C GLU A 173 -13.52 1.83 -6.42
N PHE A 174 -12.58 2.40 -7.17
CA PHE A 174 -12.39 3.85 -7.25
C PHE A 174 -13.24 4.55 -8.33
N TYR A 175 -13.97 3.82 -9.17
CA TYR A 175 -14.62 4.42 -10.35
C TYR A 175 -15.59 5.56 -10.03
N LYS A 176 -16.29 5.45 -8.89
CA LYS A 176 -17.25 6.46 -8.44
C LYS A 176 -16.58 7.71 -7.84
N ILE A 177 -15.37 7.59 -7.27
CA ILE A 177 -14.68 8.71 -6.64
C ILE A 177 -13.82 9.50 -7.63
N LEU A 178 -13.37 8.87 -8.72
CA LEU A 178 -12.55 9.52 -9.75
C LEU A 178 -13.06 10.89 -10.20
N PRO A 179 -14.33 11.06 -10.64
CA PRO A 179 -14.78 12.39 -11.10
C PRO A 179 -14.76 13.43 -9.98
N LEU A 180 -15.01 13.04 -8.73
CA LEU A 180 -14.96 13.95 -7.58
C LEU A 180 -13.53 14.44 -7.30
N LEU A 181 -12.51 13.65 -7.65
CA LEU A 181 -11.10 13.99 -7.46
C LEU A 181 -10.51 14.74 -8.65
N THR A 182 -10.92 14.38 -9.87
CA THR A 182 -10.32 14.87 -11.12
C THR A 182 -11.07 16.06 -11.73
N GLU A 183 -12.35 16.25 -11.40
CA GLU A 183 -13.21 17.34 -11.91
C GLU A 183 -13.51 18.39 -10.83
N SER A 184 -12.59 18.57 -9.88
CA SER A 184 -12.73 19.57 -8.83
C SER A 184 -12.85 20.98 -9.41
N HIS A 185 -13.79 21.77 -8.86
CA HIS A 185 -13.96 23.19 -9.17
C HIS A 185 -13.17 24.12 -8.21
N THR A 186 -12.31 23.55 -7.38
CA THR A 186 -11.43 24.33 -6.50
C THR A 186 -10.13 24.71 -7.21
N ASP A 187 -9.24 25.40 -6.49
CA ASP A 187 -7.86 25.68 -6.91
C ASP A 187 -6.98 24.42 -7.04
N LEU A 188 -7.50 23.24 -6.71
CA LEU A 188 -6.77 21.97 -6.73
C LEU A 188 -7.58 20.86 -7.41
N ALA A 189 -6.92 20.10 -8.28
CA ALA A 189 -7.43 18.85 -8.83
C ALA A 189 -6.38 17.75 -8.73
N PHE A 190 -6.83 16.50 -8.65
CA PHE A 190 -5.92 15.36 -8.61
C PHE A 190 -5.71 14.77 -10.00
N GLU A 191 -4.46 14.39 -10.28
CA GLU A 191 -4.12 13.43 -11.33
C GLU A 191 -4.01 12.06 -10.67
N VAL A 192 -4.93 11.16 -11.02
CA VAL A 192 -5.17 9.94 -10.24
C VAL A 192 -4.63 8.72 -10.97
N ILE A 193 -3.87 7.91 -10.24
CA ILE A 193 -3.32 6.63 -10.69
C ILE A 193 -3.93 5.52 -9.81
N CYS A 194 -4.62 4.55 -10.40
CA CYS A 194 -5.09 3.37 -9.65
C CYS A 194 -4.51 2.10 -10.28
N PRO A 195 -3.39 1.56 -9.74
CA PRO A 195 -2.82 0.33 -10.24
C PRO A 195 -3.61 -0.89 -9.78
N SER A 196 -3.56 -1.96 -10.58
CA SER A 196 -3.87 -3.30 -10.09
C SER A 196 -2.66 -3.88 -9.36
N ILE A 197 -2.86 -4.38 -8.14
CA ILE A 197 -1.82 -5.10 -7.39
C ILE A 197 -1.32 -6.29 -8.22
N PRO A 198 -0.01 -6.58 -8.31
CA PRO A 198 0.48 -7.77 -9.02
C PRO A 198 -0.25 -9.05 -8.58
N GLY A 199 -0.80 -9.78 -9.55
CA GLY A 199 -1.70 -10.92 -9.34
C GLY A 199 -3.20 -10.59 -9.18
N TYR A 200 -3.58 -9.31 -9.33
CA TYR A 200 -4.97 -8.85 -9.30
C TYR A 200 -5.37 -8.19 -10.62
N GLY A 201 -6.65 -8.27 -10.96
CA GLY A 201 -7.22 -7.59 -12.13
C GLY A 201 -6.46 -7.94 -13.41
N PHE A 202 -5.91 -6.93 -14.06
CA PHE A 202 -5.15 -7.08 -15.31
C PHE A 202 -3.62 -7.03 -15.13
N SER A 203 -3.14 -6.95 -13.89
CA SER A 203 -1.70 -7.05 -13.59
C SER A 203 -1.27 -8.51 -13.53
N GLU A 204 -0.14 -8.81 -14.16
CA GLU A 204 0.46 -10.14 -14.15
C GLU A 204 0.78 -10.61 -12.72
N ALA A 205 0.64 -11.91 -12.48
CA ALA A 205 1.01 -12.53 -11.21
C ALA A 205 2.53 -12.71 -11.10
N PRO A 206 3.12 -12.54 -9.92
CA PRO A 206 4.54 -12.82 -9.71
C PRO A 206 4.90 -14.29 -9.99
N HIS A 207 6.02 -14.52 -10.67
CA HIS A 207 6.54 -15.86 -11.01
C HIS A 207 7.56 -16.41 -9.99
N LYS A 208 7.85 -15.65 -8.94
CA LYS A 208 8.82 -16.04 -7.89
C LYS A 208 8.21 -15.98 -6.50
N GLN A 209 8.68 -16.87 -5.63
CA GLN A 209 8.27 -16.94 -4.23
C GLN A 209 8.70 -15.68 -3.45
N GLY A 210 7.95 -15.36 -2.39
CA GLY A 210 8.28 -14.27 -1.48
C GLY A 210 7.75 -12.90 -1.89
N PHE A 211 6.97 -12.81 -2.97
CA PHE A 211 6.28 -11.57 -3.33
C PHE A 211 5.28 -11.20 -2.22
N ASN A 212 5.49 -10.02 -1.60
CA ASN A 212 4.69 -9.53 -0.49
C ASN A 212 4.42 -8.02 -0.63
N SER A 213 3.82 -7.40 0.40
CA SER A 213 3.46 -5.97 0.36
C SER A 213 4.67 -5.01 0.25
N LEU A 214 5.89 -5.44 0.60
CA LEU A 214 7.11 -4.65 0.38
C LEU A 214 7.49 -4.67 -1.10
N ALA A 215 7.41 -5.85 -1.74
CA ALA A 215 7.63 -5.99 -3.17
C ALA A 215 6.60 -5.17 -3.98
N ALA A 216 5.32 -5.26 -3.63
CA ALA A 216 4.26 -4.46 -4.27
C ALA A 216 4.50 -2.95 -4.10
N ALA A 217 4.88 -2.50 -2.91
CA ALA A 217 5.19 -1.08 -2.65
C ALA A 217 6.33 -0.58 -3.54
N ARG A 218 7.38 -1.38 -3.70
CA ARG A 218 8.49 -1.08 -4.60
C ARG A 218 8.04 -0.99 -6.06
N ILE A 219 7.24 -1.95 -6.55
CA ILE A 219 6.70 -1.93 -7.91
C ILE A 219 5.93 -0.63 -8.15
N PHE A 220 5.10 -0.20 -7.19
CA PHE A 220 4.33 1.03 -7.31
C PHE A 220 5.16 2.31 -7.17
N LEU A 221 6.23 2.31 -6.37
CA LEU A 221 7.19 3.42 -6.36
C LEU A 221 7.85 3.58 -7.74
N LYS A 222 8.26 2.46 -8.35
CA LYS A 222 8.82 2.45 -9.71
C LYS A 222 7.79 2.87 -10.76
N LEU A 223 6.52 2.50 -10.58
CA LEU A 223 5.45 2.98 -11.46
C LEU A 223 5.33 4.50 -11.39
N MET A 224 5.30 5.09 -10.20
CA MET A 224 5.24 6.55 -10.05
C MET A 224 6.47 7.26 -10.64
N GLU A 225 7.66 6.68 -10.45
CA GLU A 225 8.90 7.17 -11.07
C GLU A 225 8.85 7.10 -12.60
N ARG A 226 8.37 5.98 -13.16
CA ARG A 226 8.21 5.79 -14.61
C ARG A 226 7.22 6.79 -15.21
N LEU A 227 6.18 7.15 -14.46
CA LEU A 227 5.21 8.20 -14.84
C LEU A 227 5.75 9.62 -14.67
N GLY A 228 6.98 9.78 -14.13
CA GLY A 228 7.65 11.08 -13.97
C GLY A 228 7.31 11.82 -12.68
N PHE A 229 6.66 11.18 -11.71
CA PHE A 229 6.28 11.82 -10.45
C PHE A 229 7.40 11.70 -9.41
N SER A 230 7.99 12.84 -9.04
CA SER A 230 9.00 12.94 -7.97
C SER A 230 8.38 13.14 -6.58
N GLU A 231 7.21 13.76 -6.51
CA GLU A 231 6.44 14.01 -5.29
C GLU A 231 4.96 13.68 -5.53
N PHE A 232 4.34 12.90 -4.65
CA PHE A 232 2.96 12.44 -4.79
C PHE A 232 2.30 12.11 -3.46
N TYR A 233 0.99 11.95 -3.49
CA TYR A 233 0.17 11.51 -2.36
C TYR A 233 -0.28 10.07 -2.55
N LEU A 234 -0.51 9.38 -1.44
CA LEU A 234 -0.95 7.99 -1.42
C LEU A 234 -2.25 7.84 -0.64
N GLN A 235 -3.13 6.98 -1.13
CA GLN A 235 -4.29 6.52 -0.39
C GLN A 235 -4.41 4.99 -0.47
N GLY A 236 -4.74 4.37 0.66
CA GLY A 236 -4.92 2.92 0.74
C GLY A 236 -5.85 2.45 1.85
N GLY A 237 -6.63 1.40 1.55
CA GLY A 237 -7.36 0.57 2.49
C GLY A 237 -6.93 -0.89 2.34
N ASP A 238 -7.25 -1.77 3.29
CA ASP A 238 -6.91 -3.21 3.21
C ASP A 238 -5.42 -3.47 2.83
N TRP A 239 -5.09 -4.28 1.83
CA TRP A 239 -3.72 -4.46 1.34
C TRP A 239 -3.10 -3.15 0.90
N GLY A 240 -3.88 -2.30 0.24
CA GLY A 240 -3.47 -0.96 -0.16
C GLY A 240 -2.93 -0.15 1.01
N ALA A 241 -3.56 -0.23 2.20
CA ALA A 241 -3.07 0.49 3.37
C ALA A 241 -1.66 0.04 3.79
N LEU A 242 -1.40 -1.27 3.76
CA LEU A 242 -0.08 -1.82 4.07
C LEU A 242 0.95 -1.44 2.99
N ILE A 243 0.56 -1.53 1.71
CA ILE A 243 1.42 -1.21 0.57
C ILE A 243 1.80 0.27 0.58
N THR A 244 0.84 1.19 0.70
CA THR A 244 1.10 2.64 0.72
C THR A 244 1.88 3.07 1.95
N THR A 245 1.67 2.41 3.10
CA THR A 245 2.50 2.62 4.29
C THR A 245 3.95 2.21 4.01
N ASN A 246 4.19 1.06 3.39
CA ASN A 246 5.52 0.63 3.00
C ASN A 246 6.16 1.60 2.00
N MET A 247 5.40 2.11 1.02
CA MET A 247 5.89 3.13 0.08
C MET A 247 6.36 4.39 0.81
N ALA A 248 5.55 4.90 1.74
CA ALA A 248 5.90 6.07 2.56
C ALA A 248 7.14 5.83 3.43
N GLN A 249 7.33 4.61 3.95
CA GLN A 249 8.50 4.24 4.74
C GLN A 249 9.75 4.01 3.89
N MET A 250 9.61 3.56 2.64
CA MET A 250 10.73 3.35 1.71
C MET A 250 11.25 4.67 1.12
N LYS A 251 10.34 5.59 0.76
CA LYS A 251 10.67 6.86 0.08
C LYS A 251 9.90 8.05 0.70
N PRO A 252 10.15 8.39 1.97
CA PRO A 252 9.45 9.48 2.66
C PRO A 252 9.63 10.84 2.01
N GLN A 253 10.72 11.05 1.25
CA GLN A 253 10.96 12.28 0.49
C GLN A 253 10.03 12.45 -0.72
N CYS A 254 9.52 11.35 -1.29
CA CYS A 254 8.61 11.37 -2.43
C CYS A 254 7.14 11.41 -2.01
N VAL A 255 6.81 10.87 -0.83
CA VAL A 255 5.42 10.78 -0.36
C VAL A 255 5.07 12.00 0.50
N LYS A 256 4.27 12.92 -0.05
CA LYS A 256 3.88 14.19 0.59
C LYS A 256 2.70 14.05 1.56
N GLY A 257 1.95 12.97 1.45
CA GLY A 257 0.88 12.62 2.38
C GLY A 257 0.39 11.20 2.16
N LEU A 258 -0.01 10.57 3.25
CA LEU A 258 -0.53 9.21 3.30
C LEU A 258 -1.90 9.24 3.96
N HIS A 259 -2.94 8.92 3.20
CA HIS A 259 -4.30 8.79 3.69
C HIS A 259 -4.69 7.32 3.81
N LEU A 260 -5.06 6.87 5.01
CA LEU A 260 -5.44 5.48 5.27
C LEU A 260 -6.88 5.42 5.77
N ASN A 261 -7.68 4.54 5.19
CA ASN A 261 -9.01 4.19 5.72
C ASN A 261 -9.03 2.81 6.40
N MET A 262 -7.87 2.17 6.55
CA MET A 262 -7.67 0.98 7.37
C MET A 262 -6.32 1.07 8.08
N ILE A 263 -6.34 1.22 9.40
CA ILE A 263 -5.11 1.39 10.18
C ILE A 263 -4.73 0.06 10.81
N LEU A 264 -3.64 -0.54 10.33
CA LEU A 264 -3.04 -1.73 10.90
C LEU A 264 -1.92 -1.32 11.86
N SER A 265 -2.23 -1.27 13.15
CA SER A 265 -1.22 -1.03 14.18
C SER A 265 -0.64 -2.34 14.68
N ARG A 266 0.64 -2.59 14.42
CA ARG A 266 1.38 -3.65 15.10
C ARG A 266 1.65 -3.20 16.53
N ARG A 267 0.89 -3.75 17.48
CA ARG A 267 1.11 -3.56 18.92
C ARG A 267 2.46 -4.19 19.29
N GLY A 268 3.51 -3.38 19.36
CA GLY A 268 4.78 -3.81 19.95
C GLY A 268 4.62 -4.08 21.44
N PHE A 269 5.62 -4.71 22.06
CA PHE A 269 5.62 -5.00 23.51
C PHE A 269 5.25 -3.78 24.36
N LYS A 270 5.68 -2.58 23.97
CA LYS A 270 5.34 -1.32 24.66
C LYS A 270 3.85 -0.97 24.60
N VAL A 271 3.17 -1.21 23.47
CA VAL A 271 1.74 -0.96 23.33
C VAL A 271 0.94 -2.03 24.09
N LEU A 272 1.40 -3.27 24.06
CA LEU A 272 0.84 -4.34 24.90
C LEU A 272 0.96 -4.00 26.39
N LEU A 273 2.14 -3.56 26.82
CA LEU A 273 2.40 -3.13 28.19
C LEU A 273 1.52 -1.95 28.60
N SER A 274 1.39 -0.94 27.73
CA SER A 274 0.52 0.22 27.94
C SER A 274 -0.96 -0.18 28.02
N LEU A 275 -1.44 -1.14 27.24
CA LEU A 275 -2.82 -1.63 27.33
C LEU A 275 -3.09 -2.45 28.59
N LEU A 276 -2.09 -3.20 29.08
CA LEU A 276 -2.20 -3.97 30.32
C LEU A 276 -2.15 -3.07 31.56
N ILE A 277 -1.31 -2.04 31.54
CA ILE A 277 -1.06 -1.16 32.69
C ILE A 277 -2.00 0.06 32.69
N GLY A 278 -2.38 0.57 31.52
CA GLY A 278 -3.19 1.78 31.35
C GLY A 278 -4.51 1.81 32.12
N PRO A 279 -5.25 0.69 32.27
CA PRO A 279 -6.42 0.64 33.14
C PRO A 279 -6.13 0.88 34.62
N TYR A 280 -4.88 0.64 35.07
CA TYR A 280 -4.45 0.76 36.46
C TYR A 280 -3.62 2.01 36.75
N LEU A 281 -2.96 2.58 35.73
CA LEU A 281 -2.13 3.78 35.82
C LEU A 281 -2.38 4.69 34.60
N PRO A 282 -3.52 5.42 34.57
CA PRO A 282 -3.95 6.19 33.39
C PRO A 282 -3.12 7.45 33.08
N PHE A 283 -2.06 7.72 33.85
CA PHE A 283 -1.17 8.89 33.72
C PHE A 283 0.20 8.55 33.12
N LEU A 284 0.41 7.30 32.67
CA LEU A 284 1.59 6.81 31.93
C LEU A 284 1.28 6.69 30.44
#